data_AF-A0A0C9UQA3-F1
#
_entry.id   AF-A0A0C9UQA3-F1
#
_cell.length_a   1.000
_cell.length_b   1.000
_cell.length_c   1.000
_cell.angle_alpha   90.00
_cell.angle_beta   90.00
_cell.angle_gamma   90.00
#
_symmetry.space_group_name_H-M   'P 1'
#
loop_
_entity.id
_entity.type
_entity.pdbx_description
1 polymer ?
#
loop_
_entity_poly.entity_id
_entity_poly.type
_entity_poly.pdbx_seq_one_letter_code
_entity_poly.pdbx_strand_id
1 'polypeptide(L)'
;KIAHLIIKVSGAEVANQILQDGMVICNKHIRVCKMAREPRHCLKCQKINVNYISNNCPSAKDVFSSCDGKHRTKDFLETDPNKFKYTNGNTYGHASWGRDCPTY
;
A
#
# COMPACT_ATOMS: atom_id res chain seq x y z
N LYS A 1 -9.23 -11.40 18.40
CA LYS A 1 -7.89 -10.76 18.43
C LYS A 1 -7.03 -11.50 17.42
N ILE A 2 -6.47 -10.83 16.43
CA ILE A 2 -5.62 -11.43 15.39
C ILE A 2 -4.16 -11.04 15.64
N ALA A 3 -3.23 -11.94 15.33
CA ALA A 3 -1.80 -11.70 15.43
C ALA A 3 -1.19 -11.72 14.02
N HIS A 4 -0.39 -10.72 13.71
CA HIS A 4 0.36 -10.63 12.46
C HIS A 4 1.85 -10.83 12.77
N LEU A 5 2.53 -11.61 11.93
CA LEU A 5 3.95 -11.90 12.07
C LEU A 5 4.68 -11.51 10.79
N ILE A 6 5.83 -10.85 10.96
CA ILE A 6 6.77 -10.56 9.87
C ILE A 6 8.01 -11.40 10.13
N ILE A 7 8.37 -12.23 9.15
CA ILE A 7 9.56 -13.09 9.20
C ILE A 7 10.55 -12.68 8.14
N LYS A 8 11.83 -12.72 8.49
CA LYS A 8 12.94 -12.57 7.54
C LYS A 8 13.52 -13.96 7.28
N VAL A 9 13.53 -14.37 6.02
CA VAL A 9 14.08 -15.65 5.58
C VAL A 9 15.37 -15.36 4.80
N SER A 10 16.41 -16.13 5.09
CA SER A 10 17.68 -16.08 4.35
C SER A 10 17.64 -17.13 3.24
N GLY A 11 17.81 -16.70 1.99
CA GLY A 11 17.85 -17.58 0.82
C GLY A 11 16.53 -17.64 0.04
N ALA A 12 16.65 -17.62 -1.28
CA ALA A 12 15.49 -17.64 -2.19
C ALA A 12 14.75 -18.98 -2.18
N GLU A 13 15.49 -20.08 -2.06
CA GLU A 13 14.93 -21.45 -2.06
C GLU A 13 13.96 -21.66 -0.89
N VAL A 14 14.43 -21.37 0.32
CA VAL A 14 13.61 -21.48 1.56
C VAL A 14 12.41 -20.53 1.50
N ALA A 15 12.61 -19.31 0.99
CA ALA A 15 11.52 -18.35 0.83
C ALA A 15 10.43 -18.86 -0.13
N ASN A 16 10.81 -19.45 -1.26
CA ASN A 16 9.86 -19.99 -2.24
C ASN A 16 9.10 -21.18 -1.68
N GLN A 17 9.78 -22.08 -0.95
CA GLN A 17 9.12 -23.20 -0.28
C GLN A 17 8.09 -22.72 0.74
N ILE A 18 8.44 -21.74 1.58
CA ILE A 18 7.50 -21.12 2.53
C ILE A 18 6.31 -20.45 1.83
N LEU A 19 6.53 -19.83 0.68
CA LEU A 19 5.44 -19.18 -0.08
C LEU A 19 4.50 -20.19 -0.74
N GLN A 20 5.04 -21.34 -1.16
CA GLN A 20 4.27 -22.40 -1.80
C GLN A 20 3.51 -23.26 -0.78
N ASP A 21 4.23 -23.79 0.21
CA ASP A 21 3.69 -24.75 1.17
C ASP A 21 3.08 -24.06 2.39
N GLY A 22 3.51 -22.84 2.73
CA GLY A 22 3.13 -22.15 3.97
C GLY A 22 4.09 -22.46 5.12
N MET A 23 3.68 -22.13 6.35
CA MET A 23 4.45 -22.43 7.57
C MET A 23 3.56 -22.96 8.69
N VAL A 24 4.09 -23.90 9.46
CA VAL A 24 3.45 -24.39 10.68
C VAL A 24 4.02 -23.65 11.88
N ILE A 25 3.19 -22.93 12.62
CA ILE A 25 3.56 -22.27 13.88
C ILE A 25 2.58 -22.75 14.95
N CYS A 26 3.08 -23.28 16.07
CA CYS A 26 2.26 -23.81 17.17
C CYS A 26 1.15 -24.76 16.69
N ASN A 27 1.50 -25.72 15.81
CA ASN A 27 0.59 -26.70 15.21
C ASN A 27 -0.54 -26.09 14.34
N LYS A 28 -0.41 -24.84 13.90
CA LYS A 28 -1.33 -24.19 12.96
C LYS A 28 -0.65 -23.95 11.63
N HIS A 29 -1.31 -24.34 10.56
CA HIS A 29 -0.88 -24.06 9.20
C HIS A 29 -1.23 -22.61 8.84
N ILE A 30 -0.22 -21.81 8.51
CA ILE A 30 -0.36 -20.39 8.21
C ILE A 30 0.04 -20.18 6.75
N ARG A 31 -0.87 -19.59 5.99
CA ARG A 31 -0.58 -19.12 4.64
C ARG A 31 0.34 -17.91 4.75
N VAL A 32 1.52 -18.00 4.14
CA VAL A 32 2.50 -16.92 4.10
C VAL A 32 2.37 -16.19 2.77
N CYS A 33 2.54 -14.86 2.81
CA CYS A 33 2.57 -14.03 1.62
C CYS A 33 3.87 -13.23 1.60
N LYS A 34 4.44 -13.02 0.41
CA LYS A 34 5.59 -12.14 0.25
C LYS A 34 5.21 -10.73 0.67
N MET A 35 6.03 -10.15 1.56
CA MET A 35 5.91 -8.74 1.89
C MET A 35 6.32 -7.92 0.66
N ALA A 36 5.33 -7.36 -0.04
CA ALA A 36 5.58 -6.45 -1.14
C ALA A 36 6.07 -5.11 -0.56
N ARG A 37 7.08 -4.53 -1.20
CA ARG A 37 7.57 -3.20 -0.81
C ARG A 37 6.52 -2.16 -1.17
N GLU A 38 6.11 -1.37 -0.19
CA GLU A 38 5.17 -0.28 -0.42
C GLU A 38 5.76 0.76 -1.39
N PRO A 39 4.95 1.29 -2.33
CA PRO A 39 5.39 2.34 -3.22
C PRO A 39 5.84 3.55 -2.40
N ARG A 40 7.03 4.07 -2.72
CA ARG A 40 7.51 5.30 -2.11
C ARG A 40 6.67 6.46 -2.65
N HIS A 41 5.83 7.03 -1.80
CA HIS A 41 5.00 8.17 -2.13
C HIS A 41 5.12 9.25 -1.06
N CYS A 42 4.87 10.50 -1.44
CA CYS A 42 4.82 11.60 -0.50
C CYS A 42 3.53 11.50 0.33
N LEU A 43 3.59 11.39 1.66
CA LEU A 43 2.39 11.29 2.50
C LEU A 43 1.55 12.59 2.52
N LYS A 44 2.09 13.71 2.05
CA LYS A 44 1.37 14.98 1.94
C LYS A 44 0.55 15.09 0.66
N CYS A 45 1.13 14.79 -0.50
CA CYS A 45 0.45 14.94 -1.80
C CYS A 45 0.11 13.62 -2.50
N GLN A 46 0.50 12.48 -1.91
CA GLN A 46 0.21 11.13 -2.38
C GLN A 46 0.74 10.80 -3.78
N LYS A 47 1.69 11.61 -4.27
CA LYS A 47 2.40 11.38 -5.53
C LYS A 47 3.48 10.32 -5.36
N ILE A 48 3.54 9.42 -6.35
CA ILE A 48 4.50 8.33 -6.47
C ILE A 48 5.61 8.79 -7.43
N ASN A 49 6.83 8.27 -7.30
CA ASN A 49 7.99 8.62 -8.15
C ASN A 49 8.42 10.10 -8.08
N VAL A 50 8.28 10.73 -6.91
CA VAL A 50 8.79 12.08 -6.63
C VAL A 50 10.07 12.05 -5.81
N ASN A 51 10.99 12.97 -6.08
CA ASN A 51 12.27 13.09 -5.35
C ASN A 51 12.14 13.76 -3.97
N TYR A 52 10.92 14.10 -3.54
CA TYR A 52 10.65 14.74 -2.26
C TYR A 52 9.74 13.89 -1.38
N ILE A 53 9.95 14.01 -0.07
CA ILE A 53 9.08 13.45 0.97
C ILE A 53 8.22 14.56 1.57
N SER A 54 7.25 14.22 2.41
CA SER A 54 6.25 15.15 2.97
C SER A 54 6.83 16.45 3.53
N ASN A 55 8.01 16.39 4.14
CA ASN A 55 8.68 17.56 4.72
C ASN A 55 9.09 18.60 3.67
N ASN A 56 9.49 18.17 2.46
CA ASN A 56 9.90 19.04 1.37
C ASN A 56 8.84 19.11 0.26
N CYS A 57 7.57 18.83 0.60
CA CYS A 57 6.51 18.81 -0.38
C CYS A 57 6.02 20.24 -0.68
N PRO A 58 6.03 20.68 -1.95
CA PRO A 58 5.55 22.01 -2.34
C PRO A 58 4.03 22.15 -2.24
N SER A 59 3.30 21.06 -1.97
CA SER A 59 1.85 21.12 -1.77
C SER A 59 1.55 21.87 -0.48
N ALA A 60 0.71 22.90 -0.58
CA ALA A 60 0.18 23.62 0.57
C ALA A 60 -0.80 22.77 1.40
N LYS A 61 -1.35 21.68 0.82
CA LYS A 61 -2.45 20.91 1.41
C LYS A 61 -2.18 19.42 1.38
N ASP A 62 -2.67 18.74 2.41
CA ASP A 62 -2.69 17.29 2.52
C ASP A 62 -3.79 16.71 1.63
N VAL A 63 -3.41 15.76 0.78
CA VAL A 63 -4.29 15.00 -0.12
C VAL A 63 -4.38 13.58 0.43
N PHE A 64 -5.58 12.99 0.36
CA PHE A 64 -5.78 11.63 0.84
C PHE A 64 -5.39 10.58 -0.21
N SER A 65 -4.85 9.44 0.22
CA SER A 65 -4.28 8.43 -0.69
C SER A 65 -5.31 7.74 -1.58
N SER A 66 -6.58 7.72 -1.17
CA SER A 66 -7.67 7.05 -1.89
C SER A 66 -8.57 8.02 -2.65
N CYS A 67 -8.44 9.33 -2.41
CA CYS A 67 -9.17 10.33 -3.17
C CYS A 67 -8.38 11.64 -3.28
N ASP A 68 -8.43 12.26 -4.45
CA ASP A 68 -7.96 13.63 -4.70
C ASP A 68 -8.79 14.70 -3.95
N GLY A 69 -9.70 14.28 -3.08
CA GLY A 69 -10.53 15.13 -2.25
C GLY A 69 -9.74 15.91 -1.20
N LYS A 70 -10.18 17.14 -0.95
CA LYS A 70 -9.60 18.06 0.04
C LYS A 70 -10.19 17.83 1.43
N HIS A 71 -10.14 16.61 1.95
CA HIS A 71 -10.67 16.28 3.28
C HIS A 71 -9.74 15.33 4.03
N ARG A 72 -9.88 15.29 5.36
CA ARG A 72 -9.14 14.34 6.22
C ARG A 72 -9.75 12.95 6.08
N THR A 73 -8.94 11.90 6.25
CA THR A 73 -9.38 10.49 6.21
C THR A 73 -10.63 10.19 7.03
N LYS A 74 -10.87 10.93 8.12
CA LYS A 74 -12.06 10.76 8.98
C LYS A 74 -13.38 11.22 8.32
N ASP A 75 -13.32 12.14 7.37
CA ASP A 75 -14.47 12.67 6.63
C ASP A 75 -14.74 11.90 5.32
N PHE A 76 -13.91 10.90 5.00
CA PHE A 76 -14.09 10.09 3.80
C PHE A 76 -15.16 9.02 4.04
N LEU A 77 -16.37 9.30 3.56
CA LEU A 77 -17.52 8.38 3.63
C LEU A 77 -17.62 7.47 2.41
N GLU A 78 -16.83 7.73 1.35
CA GLU A 78 -16.96 7.01 0.10
C GLU A 78 -16.21 5.67 0.16
N THR A 79 -16.96 4.58 0.11
CA THR A 79 -16.42 3.21 0.21
C THR A 79 -16.28 2.55 -1.17
N ASP A 80 -16.76 3.19 -2.23
CA ASP A 80 -16.74 2.67 -3.60
C ASP A 80 -15.34 2.80 -4.22
N PRO A 81 -14.64 1.68 -4.50
CA PRO A 81 -13.29 1.73 -5.08
C PRO A 81 -13.27 2.30 -6.51
N ASN A 82 -14.41 2.25 -7.22
CA ASN A 82 -14.57 2.80 -8.56
C ASN A 82 -14.55 4.33 -8.62
N LYS A 83 -14.78 4.99 -7.48
CA LYS A 83 -14.75 6.46 -7.38
C LYS A 83 -13.43 6.99 -6.84
N PHE A 84 -12.50 6.11 -6.47
CA PHE A 84 -11.15 6.50 -6.08
C PHE A 84 -10.45 7.14 -7.27
N LYS A 85 -10.11 8.41 -7.09
CA LYS A 85 -9.29 9.20 -8.00
C LYS A 85 -7.98 9.46 -7.29
N TYR A 86 -6.88 8.92 -7.81
CA TYR A 86 -5.57 9.06 -7.20
C TYR A 86 -4.77 10.18 -7.88
N THR A 87 -3.85 10.82 -7.15
CA THR A 87 -3.25 12.10 -7.55
C THR A 87 -2.28 12.02 -8.75
N ASN A 88 -1.86 10.81 -9.15
CA ASN A 88 -0.79 10.62 -10.12
C ASN A 88 -1.26 10.20 -11.53
N GLY A 89 -2.51 9.74 -11.65
CA GLY A 89 -3.12 9.40 -12.93
C GLY A 89 -4.58 9.81 -12.89
N ASN A 90 -5.06 10.41 -13.98
CA ASN A 90 -6.45 10.86 -14.11
C ASN A 90 -7.40 9.66 -14.37
N THR A 91 -7.03 8.47 -13.89
CA THR A 91 -7.71 7.19 -14.06
C THR A 91 -8.48 6.85 -12.79
N TYR A 92 -9.72 6.42 -12.98
CA TYR A 92 -10.61 5.98 -11.92
C TYR A 92 -10.45 4.48 -11.70
N GLY A 93 -10.73 4.00 -10.48
CA GLY A 93 -10.87 2.56 -10.21
C GLY A 93 -9.84 1.97 -9.25
N HIS A 94 -8.79 2.71 -8.87
CA HIS A 94 -7.83 2.25 -7.87
C HIS A 94 -7.25 3.41 -7.07
N ALA A 95 -6.82 3.12 -5.85
CA ALA A 95 -6.12 4.08 -4.99
C ALA A 95 -4.62 4.14 -5.31
N SER A 96 -3.94 5.25 -4.96
CA SER A 96 -2.47 5.40 -5.15
C SER A 96 -1.66 4.28 -4.49
N TRP A 97 -2.16 3.70 -3.41
CA TRP A 97 -1.52 2.61 -2.66
C TRP A 97 -1.92 1.22 -3.14
N GLY A 98 -2.86 1.14 -4.08
CA GLY A 98 -3.32 -0.11 -4.67
C GLY A 98 -2.24 -0.73 -5.57
N ARG A 99 -2.10 -2.05 -5.50
CA ARG A 99 -1.17 -2.81 -6.37
C ARG A 99 -1.62 -2.84 -7.84
N ASP A 100 -2.86 -2.41 -8.11
CA ASP A 100 -3.41 -2.26 -9.46
C ASP A 100 -2.95 -0.97 -10.15
N CYS A 101 -2.25 -0.08 -9.43
CA CYS A 101 -1.80 1.17 -10.00
C CYS A 101 -0.66 0.94 -11.00
N PRO A 102 -0.82 1.33 -12.29
CA PRO A 102 0.20 1.12 -13.32
C PRO A 102 1.43 2.03 -13.16
N THR A 103 1.42 2.95 -12.19
CA THR A 103 2.61 3.74 -11.84
C THR A 103 3.54 3.01 -10.84
N TYR A 104 3.11 1.86 -10.31
CA TYR A 104 3.92 1.00 -9.47
C TYR A 104 4.87 0.11 -10.29
#